data_AF-A0A1E1WJF6-F1
#
_entry.id   AF-A0A1E1WJF6-F1
#
_cell.length_a   1.000
_cell.length_b   1.000
_cell.length_c   1.000
_cell.angle_alpha   90.00
_cell.angle_beta   90.00
_cell.angle_gamma   90.00
#
_symmetry.space_group_name_H-M   'P 1'
#
loop_
_entity.id
_entity.type
_entity.pdbx_description
1 polymer ?
#
loop_
_entity_poly.entity_id
_entity_poly.type
_entity_poly.pdbx_seq_one_letter_code
_entity_poly.pdbx_strand_id
1 'polypeptide(L)'
;ASIQQIHYDYKHIGEVGLVAGLCGTQAMHWDISLRDIFNIFILKYSALRVQYNNAFRVLMGLPRRSSASGMFAEARVDCFYTTMRKRCTSLTRGIRASPNSILSMIV
;
A
#
# COMPACT_ATOMS: atom_id res chain seq x y z
N ALA A 1 -5.73 20.18 8.52
CA ALA A 1 -4.63 19.22 8.70
C ALA A 1 -3.31 19.97 8.49
N SER A 2 -2.46 20.02 9.51
CA SER A 2 -1.28 20.88 9.54
C SER A 2 -0.22 20.43 8.52
N ILE A 3 0.48 21.39 7.91
CA ILE A 3 1.49 21.21 6.84
C ILE A 3 2.57 20.15 7.19
N GLN A 4 2.85 19.93 8.47
CA GLN A 4 3.76 18.88 8.93
C GLN A 4 3.28 17.45 8.63
N GLN A 5 1.97 17.19 8.61
CA GLN A 5 1.41 15.88 8.29
C GLN A 5 1.65 15.52 6.82
N ILE A 6 1.53 16.51 5.93
CA ILE A 6 1.72 16.36 4.48
C ILE A 6 3.22 16.14 4.17
N HIS A 7 4.11 16.82 4.88
CA HIS A 7 5.56 16.62 4.72
C HIS A 7 6.03 15.26 5.26
N TYR A 8 5.42 14.75 6.34
CA TYR A 8 5.65 13.37 6.82
C TYR A 8 5.18 12.33 5.81
N ASP A 9 4.02 12.52 5.17
CA ASP A 9 3.52 11.59 4.14
C ASP A 9 4.36 11.63 2.85
N TYR A 10 4.84 12.80 2.40
CA TYR A 10 5.73 12.90 1.24
C TYR A 10 7.10 12.27 1.48
N LYS A 11 7.66 12.40 2.70
CA LYS A 11 8.90 11.69 3.07
C LYS A 11 8.71 10.18 3.06
N HIS A 12 7.50 9.71 3.37
CA HIS A 12 7.11 8.30 3.22
C HIS A 12 6.90 7.84 1.77
N ILE A 13 6.77 8.72 0.77
CA ILE A 13 6.74 8.31 -0.65
C ILE A 13 8.15 7.90 -1.14
N GLY A 14 9.21 8.51 -0.61
CA GLY A 14 10.58 8.00 -0.79
C GLY A 14 10.84 6.73 0.03
N GLU A 15 10.28 6.69 1.24
CA GLU A 15 10.39 5.53 2.12
C GLU A 15 9.48 4.35 1.72
N VAL A 16 8.44 4.47 0.88
CA VAL A 16 7.69 3.29 0.40
C VAL A 16 8.58 2.38 -0.44
N GLY A 17 9.67 2.88 -1.05
CA GLY A 17 10.71 2.04 -1.62
C GLY A 17 11.56 1.32 -0.56
N LEU A 18 11.88 1.99 0.55
CA LEU A 18 12.65 1.44 1.66
C LEU A 18 11.85 0.45 2.53
N VAL A 19 10.60 0.77 2.84
CA VAL A 19 9.64 -0.05 3.60
C VAL A 19 9.13 -1.21 2.72
N ALA A 20 9.04 -1.03 1.39
CA ALA A 20 8.87 -2.14 0.47
C ALA A 20 10.07 -3.11 0.54
N GLY A 21 11.30 -2.59 0.61
CA GLY A 21 12.51 -3.40 0.81
C GLY A 21 12.52 -4.15 2.14
N LEU A 22 12.09 -3.51 3.24
CA LEU A 22 12.03 -4.13 4.57
C LEU A 22 10.87 -5.15 4.74
N CYS A 23 9.80 -5.02 3.95
CA CYS A 23 8.67 -5.96 3.91
C CYS A 23 8.85 -7.05 2.82
N GLY A 24 10.04 -7.20 2.24
CA GLY A 24 10.35 -8.25 1.27
C GLY A 24 9.72 -8.08 -0.11
N THR A 25 9.23 -6.89 -0.47
CA THR A 25 8.72 -6.64 -1.83
C THR A 25 9.86 -6.18 -2.72
N GLN A 26 10.31 -7.07 -3.62
CA GLN A 26 11.11 -6.72 -4.78
C GLN A 26 10.47 -5.53 -5.51
N ALA A 27 11.30 -4.60 -5.96
CA ALA A 27 10.89 -3.48 -6.79
C ALA A 27 10.22 -4.00 -8.07
N MET A 28 8.90 -4.14 -8.05
CA MET A 28 8.13 -4.42 -9.26
C MET A 28 8.25 -3.21 -10.18
N HIS A 29 8.61 -3.44 -11.43
CA HIS A 29 8.68 -2.41 -12.46
C HIS A 29 7.27 -1.85 -12.71
N TRP A 30 7.01 -0.65 -12.20
CA TRP A 30 5.72 0.03 -12.36
C TRP A 30 5.65 0.71 -13.72
N ASP A 31 4.61 0.43 -14.49
CA ASP A 31 4.20 1.34 -15.57
C ASP A 31 3.54 2.61 -14.97
N ILE A 32 3.26 3.59 -15.83
CA ILE A 32 2.68 4.89 -15.41
C ILE A 32 1.27 4.69 -14.86
N SER A 33 0.45 3.86 -15.51
CA SER A 33 -0.93 3.59 -15.07
C SER A 33 -1.00 2.98 -13.68
N LEU A 34 -0.18 1.98 -13.36
CA LEU A 34 -0.17 1.40 -12.01
C LEU A 34 0.27 2.39 -10.93
N ARG A 35 1.18 3.33 -11.26
CA ARG A 35 1.60 4.39 -10.34
C ARG A 35 0.45 5.33 -10.03
N ASP A 36 -0.30 5.77 -11.03
CA ASP A 36 -1.41 6.70 -10.86
C ASP A 36 -2.56 6.05 -10.08
N ILE A 37 -2.91 4.80 -10.41
CA ILE A 37 -3.91 4.03 -9.66
C ILE A 37 -3.48 3.84 -8.21
N PHE A 38 -2.22 3.48 -7.97
CA PHE A 38 -1.69 3.34 -6.62
C PHE A 38 -1.74 4.66 -5.83
N ASN A 39 -1.38 5.78 -6.44
CA ASN A 39 -1.46 7.10 -5.82
C ASN A 39 -2.91 7.45 -5.43
N ILE A 40 -3.88 7.20 -6.31
CA ILE A 40 -5.30 7.40 -5.98
C ILE A 40 -5.69 6.56 -4.77
N PHE A 41 -5.30 5.28 -4.74
CA PHE A 41 -5.62 4.38 -3.63
C PHE A 41 -4.99 4.85 -2.32
N ILE A 42 -3.71 5.21 -2.32
CA ILE A 42 -3.03 5.70 -1.11
C ILE A 42 -3.66 7.00 -0.61
N LEU A 43 -3.97 7.94 -1.51
CA LEU A 43 -4.63 9.19 -1.12
C LEU A 43 -5.99 8.93 -0.48
N LYS A 44 -6.80 8.03 -1.04
CA LYS A 44 -8.15 7.72 -0.54
C LYS A 44 -8.14 6.90 0.75
N TYR A 45 -7.18 6.00 0.90
CA TYR A 45 -7.16 5.02 2.01
C TYR A 45 -6.10 5.31 3.07
N SER A 46 -5.34 6.40 2.98
CA SER A 46 -4.30 6.79 3.96
C SER A 46 -4.82 6.78 5.41
N ALA A 47 -6.04 7.26 5.62
CA ALA A 47 -6.69 7.27 6.94
C ALA A 47 -6.95 5.86 7.51
N LEU A 48 -7.12 4.84 6.65
CA LEU A 48 -7.35 3.46 7.08
C LEU A 48 -6.08 2.76 7.57
N ARG A 49 -4.88 3.29 7.27
CA ARG A 49 -3.60 2.67 7.66
C ARG A 49 -3.54 2.41 9.17
N VAL A 50 -4.00 3.37 9.98
CA VAL A 50 -3.98 3.25 11.45
C VAL A 50 -4.95 2.18 11.94
N GLN A 51 -6.15 2.12 11.37
CA GLN A 51 -7.15 1.11 11.73
C GLN A 51 -6.70 -0.30 11.33
N TYR A 52 -6.12 -0.45 10.14
CA TYR A 52 -5.54 -1.70 9.68
C TYR A 52 -4.49 -2.24 10.65
N ASN A 53 -3.54 -1.38 11.06
CA ASN A 53 -2.50 -1.78 12.02
C ASN A 53 -3.06 -2.11 13.40
N ASN A 54 -4.06 -1.35 13.88
CA ASN A 54 -4.70 -1.61 15.17
C ASN A 54 -5.48 -2.93 15.16
N ALA A 55 -6.26 -3.19 14.10
CA ALA A 55 -6.99 -4.44 13.94
C ALA A 55 -6.03 -5.64 13.88
N PHE A 56 -4.94 -5.52 13.10
CA PHE A 56 -3.93 -6.57 13.01
C PHE A 56 -3.31 -6.90 14.38
N ARG A 57 -3.05 -5.88 15.19
CA ARG A 57 -2.53 -6.09 16.55
C ARG A 57 -3.50 -6.84 17.45
N VAL A 58 -4.79 -6.54 17.37
CA VAL A 58 -5.82 -7.27 18.14
C VAL A 58 -5.89 -8.72 17.67
N LEU A 59 -5.88 -8.95 16.36
CA LEU A 59 -5.93 -10.30 15.78
C LEU A 59 -4.71 -11.15 16.15
N MET A 60 -3.52 -10.55 16.23
CA MET A 60 -2.27 -11.25 16.53
C MET A 60 -1.85 -11.19 18.00
N GLY A 61 -2.68 -10.62 18.89
CA GLY A 61 -2.36 -10.49 20.32
C GLY A 61 -1.12 -9.63 20.62
N LEU A 62 -0.82 -8.64 19.76
CA LEU A 62 0.42 -7.89 19.82
C LEU A 62 0.37 -6.70 20.80
N PRO A 63 1.49 -6.37 21.48
CA PRO A 63 1.57 -5.26 22.43
C PRO A 63 1.25 -3.89 21.81
N ARG A 64 0.83 -2.94 22.66
CA ARG A 64 0.46 -1.59 22.18
C ARG A 64 1.59 -0.82 21.50
N ARG A 65 2.84 -1.19 21.77
CA ARG A 65 4.06 -0.51 21.31
C ARG A 65 4.82 -1.30 20.22
N SER A 66 4.22 -2.34 19.64
CA SER A 66 4.82 -3.06 18.52
C SER A 66 5.00 -2.14 17.30
N SER A 67 6.15 -2.19 16.64
CA SER A 67 6.39 -1.45 15.40
C SER A 67 5.53 -2.03 14.26
N ALA A 68 4.94 -1.16 13.44
CA ALA A 68 4.05 -1.58 12.35
C ALA A 68 4.78 -2.44 11.31
N SER A 69 6.01 -2.10 10.92
CA SER A 69 6.78 -2.92 9.99
C SER A 69 7.22 -4.26 10.59
N GLY A 70 7.62 -4.26 11.87
CA GLY A 70 8.09 -5.47 12.57
C GLY A 70 7.00 -6.54 12.70
N MET A 71 5.78 -6.16 13.06
CA MET A 71 4.67 -7.12 13.20
C MET A 71 4.35 -7.86 11.89
N PHE A 72 4.40 -7.17 10.75
CA PHE A 72 4.08 -7.77 9.46
C PHE A 72 5.24 -8.66 8.99
N ALA A 73 6.48 -8.25 9.22
CA ALA A 73 7.66 -9.05 8.93
C ALA A 73 7.71 -10.35 9.74
N GLU A 74 7.45 -10.26 11.05
CA GLU A 74 7.44 -11.41 11.96
C GLU A 74 6.32 -12.40 11.64
N ALA A 75 5.11 -11.89 11.40
CA ALA A 75 3.97 -12.70 11.00
C ALA A 75 4.01 -13.15 9.52
N ARG A 76 5.01 -12.71 8.74
CA ARG A 76 5.17 -12.98 7.30
C ARG A 76 3.92 -12.66 6.48
N VAL A 77 3.26 -11.54 6.80
CA VAL A 77 2.07 -11.06 6.10
C VAL A 77 2.33 -9.72 5.42
N ASP A 78 1.47 -9.36 4.48
CA ASP A 78 1.57 -8.08 3.79
C ASP A 78 1.22 -6.90 4.71
N CYS A 79 2.10 -5.90 4.72
CA CYS A 79 1.77 -4.61 5.30
C CYS A 79 0.73 -3.85 4.46
N PHE A 80 0.12 -2.81 5.03
CA PHE A 80 -0.90 -1.99 4.37
C PHE A 80 -0.52 -1.54 2.95
N TYR A 81 0.70 -1.04 2.75
CA TYR A 81 1.17 -0.58 1.45
C TYR A 81 1.35 -1.73 0.46
N THR A 82 1.84 -2.89 0.91
CA THR A 82 1.94 -4.10 0.07
C THR A 82 0.56 -4.59 -0.35
N THR A 83 -0.40 -4.59 0.57
CA THR A 83 -1.80 -4.93 0.27
C THR A 83 -2.40 -3.98 -0.77
N MET A 84 -2.20 -2.66 -0.62
CA MET A 84 -2.69 -1.68 -1.59
C MET A 84 -2.04 -1.88 -2.97
N ARG A 85 -0.74 -2.16 -3.02
CA ARG A 85 -0.04 -2.49 -4.27
C ARG A 85 -0.62 -3.73 -4.96
N LYS A 86 -0.78 -4.84 -4.23
CA LYS A 86 -1.35 -6.09 -4.75
C LYS A 86 -2.78 -5.90 -5.27
N ARG A 87 -3.56 -5.02 -4.64
CA ARG A 87 -4.90 -4.66 -5.11
C ARG A 87 -4.86 -3.84 -6.41
N CYS A 88 -3.93 -2.88 -6.52
CA CYS A 88 -3.77 -2.11 -7.75
C CYS A 88 -3.34 -2.99 -8.92
N THR A 89 -2.37 -3.90 -8.72
CA THR A 89 -1.93 -4.82 -9.77
C THR A 89 -3.03 -5.78 -10.20
N SER A 90 -3.79 -6.32 -9.25
CA SER A 90 -4.95 -7.18 -9.54
C SER A 90 -6.02 -6.43 -10.33
N LEU A 91 -6.34 -5.20 -9.92
CA LEU A 91 -7.30 -4.35 -10.62
C LEU A 91 -6.85 -4.04 -12.05
N THR A 92 -5.63 -3.54 -12.23
CA THR A 92 -5.09 -3.22 -13.56
C THR A 92 -5.02 -4.46 -14.45
N ARG A 93 -4.65 -5.63 -13.91
CA ARG A 93 -4.69 -6.88 -14.65
C ARG A 93 -6.12 -7.25 -15.08
N GLY A 94 -7.09 -7.07 -14.20
CA GLY A 94 -8.51 -7.28 -14.51
C GLY A 94 -9.03 -6.33 -15.58
N ILE A 95 -8.67 -5.05 -15.50
CA ILE A 95 -9.03 -4.04 -16.51
C ILE A 95 -8.41 -4.39 -17.86
N ARG A 96 -7.13 -4.76 -17.91
CA ARG A 96 -6.42 -5.16 -19.14
C ARG A 96 -6.96 -6.43 -19.77
N ALA A 97 -7.41 -7.39 -18.95
CA ALA A 97 -8.00 -8.63 -19.42
C ALA A 97 -9.48 -8.49 -19.83
N SER A 98 -10.11 -7.35 -19.55
CA SER A 98 -11.51 -7.12 -19.86
C SER A 98 -11.72 -6.96 -21.36
N PRO A 99 -12.75 -7.60 -21.96
CA PRO A 99 -13.13 -7.35 -23.34
C PRO A 99 -13.85 -5.99 -23.53
N ASN A 100 -14.12 -5.27 -22.43
CA ASN A 100 -14.77 -3.97 -22.49
C ASN A 100 -13.76 -2.90 -22.93
N SER A 101 -13.92 -2.43 -24.17
CA SER A 101 -13.05 -1.44 -24.80
C SER A 101 -13.01 -0.10 -24.06
N ILE A 102 -14.04 0.23 -23.27
CA ILE A 102 -14.05 1.45 -22.44
C ILE A 102 -13.10 1.27 -21.25
N LEU A 103 -13.17 0.12 -20.58
CA LEU A 103 -12.28 -0.17 -19.46
C LEU A 103 -10.83 -0.31 -19.91
N SER A 104 -10.58 -0.90 -21.08
CA SER A 104 -9.22 -1.04 -21.61
C SER A 104 -8.54 0.29 -21.92
N MET A 105 -9.27 1.40 -22.06
CA MET A 105 -8.68 2.74 -22.23
C MET A 105 -8.07 3.32 -20.94
N ILE A 106 -8.33 2.72 -19.77
CA ILE A 106 -7.90 3.24 -18.46
C ILE A 106 -6.44 2.88 -18.14
N VAL A 107 -5.85 1.87 -18.79
CA VAL A 107 -4.62 1.17 -18.35
C VAL A 107 -3.58 0.93 -19.42
#